data_AF-A0A1V8RTG4-F1
#
_entry.id   AF-A0A1V8RTG4-F1
#
_cell.length_a   1.000
_cell.length_b   1.000
_cell.length_c   1.000
_cell.angle_alpha   90.00
_cell.angle_beta   90.00
_cell.angle_gamma   90.00
#
_symmetry.space_group_name_H-M   'P 1'
#
loop_
_entity.id
_entity.type
_entity.pdbx_description
1 polymer ?
#
loop_
_entity_poly.entity_id
_entity_poly.type
_entity_poly.pdbx_seq_one_letter_code
_entity_poly.pdbx_strand_id
1 'polypeptide(L)'
;MRRIFDNLRRALREGFFYRPGRGERWLAPAFAISAALCLSGYANPVHADDATPAGGLATERTDLTPKDQRRVKAVTKPTTDFSRPEQFELMQGGAGTSRKRVNADAFSHSSANITFEEEGTFKLGNALFRKNWVSSPSSTQASDGLGPLFNARACQSCHLKDGRGHPPEGAADATSMFLRLAREASNAEEKAAVADHHALNFADPVYGTQLQDLAVPGLAGEGKMKITYREERIELNDGSVVSLRKPSYSVEDLAYGPLDPRTTLSPRIANPMIGLGLVEQIHPADILAHADPEDRDSDGISGKAAIVRDPASGELTLGRFGWKGQAPSIRAQSADALAGDIGISSPEAPRHRGDCTKAQAACLAMSTGVQERLGDTEAPPPIMDLITFYSQNLAVPARRDLDDANVLHGKKVFYDLGCTSCHTPKFVTRRDAPNKAQAFQLIWPYSDFLLHDMGDGLADGQQVGVATGREWRTPPLWGIGLTGIVGGNAFFLHDGRARNLTEAILWHGGEAKKARDGFAAAAAADRAALIKFLESL
;
A
#
# COMPACT_ATOMS: atom_id res chain seq x y z
N MET A 1 37.27 23.42 36.12
CA MET A 1 38.71 23.64 35.86
C MET A 1 38.83 24.22 34.45
N ARG A 2 38.83 25.54 34.22
CA ARG A 2 39.99 26.47 34.24
C ARG A 2 41.26 25.92 33.58
N ARG A 3 41.48 26.31 32.31
CA ARG A 3 42.72 26.67 31.55
C ARG A 3 42.51 26.28 30.07
N ILE A 4 42.09 27.17 29.16
CA ILE A 4 42.78 28.30 28.49
C ILE A 4 43.87 27.85 27.48
N PHE A 5 43.46 27.87 26.20
CA PHE A 5 44.04 28.49 24.99
C PHE A 5 45.53 28.40 24.60
N ASP A 6 45.68 28.35 23.25
CA ASP A 6 46.75 28.86 22.37
C ASP A 6 47.95 27.96 21.98
N ASN A 7 48.04 27.55 20.71
CA ASN A 7 48.70 28.39 19.68
C ASN A 7 48.74 27.80 18.25
N LEU A 8 48.82 28.74 17.30
CA LEU A 8 48.71 28.66 15.85
C LEU A 8 50.08 28.48 15.16
N ARG A 9 50.06 27.95 13.92
CA ARG A 9 51.01 28.13 12.77
C ARG A 9 52.37 27.41 12.74
N ARG A 10 52.55 26.60 11.69
CA ARG A 10 53.69 26.75 10.74
C ARG A 10 53.35 26.21 9.35
N ALA A 11 53.69 27.00 8.32
CA ALA A 11 53.44 26.75 6.92
C ALA A 11 54.76 26.60 6.13
N LEU A 12 54.69 25.82 5.04
CA LEU A 12 55.38 25.91 3.73
C LEU A 12 56.92 25.83 3.61
N ARG A 13 57.36 24.93 2.70
CA ARG A 13 58.45 25.04 1.68
C ARG A 13 58.52 23.69 0.92
N GLU A 14 58.06 23.55 -0.32
CA GLU A 14 58.59 23.95 -1.65
C GLU A 14 59.73 23.08 -2.25
N GLY A 15 59.58 22.74 -3.54
CA GLY A 15 60.67 22.45 -4.51
C GLY A 15 60.58 21.09 -5.26
N PHE A 16 59.87 20.99 -6.40
CA PHE A 16 60.35 21.04 -7.80
C PHE A 16 61.38 19.97 -8.26
N PHE A 17 61.05 19.18 -9.30
CA PHE A 17 61.76 19.12 -10.61
C PHE A 17 61.09 18.16 -11.62
N TYR A 18 61.47 18.30 -12.89
CA TYR A 18 60.72 18.14 -14.13
C TYR A 18 61.43 17.17 -15.12
N ARG A 19 60.71 16.16 -15.67
CA ARG A 19 60.78 15.49 -17.04
C ARG A 19 62.14 15.02 -17.64
N PRO A 20 62.23 14.42 -18.86
CA PRO A 20 61.39 13.47 -19.66
C PRO A 20 62.21 12.38 -20.46
N GLY A 21 61.54 11.54 -21.28
CA GLY A 21 62.14 10.96 -22.52
C GLY A 21 61.52 9.63 -22.99
N ARG A 22 60.76 9.59 -24.12
CA ARG A 22 61.14 9.18 -25.52
C ARG A 22 61.37 7.67 -25.68
N GLY A 23 60.92 6.94 -26.71
CA GLY A 23 60.28 7.14 -28.02
C GLY A 23 59.70 5.75 -28.43
N GLU A 24 59.23 5.39 -29.62
CA GLU A 24 59.17 5.91 -30.97
C GLU A 24 58.13 5.04 -31.72
N ARG A 25 57.56 5.60 -32.79
CA ARG A 25 56.63 4.95 -33.73
C ARG A 25 57.41 4.30 -34.87
N TRP A 26 56.89 3.21 -35.44
CA TRP A 26 57.16 2.83 -36.84
C TRP A 26 55.86 2.46 -37.57
N LEU A 27 55.78 2.94 -38.80
CA LEU A 27 54.68 2.87 -39.76
C LEU A 27 54.79 1.60 -40.63
N ALA A 28 53.62 0.99 -40.95
CA ALA A 28 53.09 0.52 -42.25
C ALA A 28 54.05 -0.12 -43.31
N PRO A 29 53.61 -1.07 -44.19
CA PRO A 29 52.37 -0.92 -44.96
C PRO A 29 51.57 -2.19 -45.35
N ALA A 30 50.44 -1.87 -45.97
CA ALA A 30 49.35 -2.66 -46.54
C ALA A 30 49.73 -3.86 -47.43
N PHE A 31 48.85 -4.87 -47.40
CA PHE A 31 48.39 -5.57 -48.61
C PHE A 31 46.93 -6.03 -48.41
N ALA A 32 46.07 -5.63 -49.34
CA ALA A 32 44.69 -6.09 -49.45
C ALA A 32 44.64 -7.30 -50.38
N ILE A 33 44.09 -8.43 -49.92
CA ILE A 33 43.58 -9.50 -50.78
C ILE A 33 42.31 -10.04 -50.12
N SER A 34 41.18 -9.86 -50.82
CA SER A 34 39.91 -10.50 -50.53
C SER A 34 39.96 -11.97 -50.93
N ALA A 35 39.60 -12.88 -50.02
CA ALA A 35 39.16 -14.23 -50.35
C ALA A 35 38.19 -14.72 -49.28
N ALA A 36 36.98 -15.05 -49.72
CA ALA A 36 35.96 -15.71 -48.92
C ALA A 36 36.39 -17.13 -48.55
N LEU A 37 36.08 -17.60 -47.34
CA LEU A 37 35.29 -18.82 -47.07
C LEU A 37 35.29 -19.17 -45.57
N CYS A 38 34.11 -19.62 -45.13
CA CYS A 38 33.84 -20.61 -44.09
C CYS A 38 33.94 -20.22 -42.60
N LEU A 39 32.73 -20.03 -42.06
CA LEU A 39 32.31 -20.14 -40.67
C LEU A 39 33.06 -21.21 -39.86
N SER A 40 33.63 -20.80 -38.74
CA SER A 40 33.66 -21.58 -37.49
C SER A 40 33.80 -20.60 -36.32
N GLY A 41 32.68 -20.01 -35.93
CA GLY A 41 32.62 -19.16 -34.74
C GLY A 41 32.70 -20.01 -33.48
N TYR A 42 33.83 -19.91 -32.77
CA TYR A 42 33.90 -20.23 -31.35
C TYR A 42 32.92 -19.31 -30.62
N ALA A 43 31.80 -19.85 -30.14
CA ALA A 43 30.93 -19.16 -29.21
C ALA A 43 31.63 -19.10 -27.85
N ASN A 44 32.12 -17.92 -27.47
CA ASN A 44 32.33 -17.60 -26.07
C ASN A 44 30.96 -17.62 -25.39
N PRO A 45 30.81 -18.26 -24.20
CA PRO A 45 29.60 -18.12 -23.43
C PRO A 45 29.48 -16.65 -23.01
N VAL A 46 28.47 -15.98 -23.55
CA VAL A 46 28.00 -14.71 -23.01
C VAL A 46 27.53 -15.03 -21.59
N HIS A 47 28.25 -14.52 -20.61
CA HIS A 47 27.78 -14.45 -19.23
C HIS A 47 26.39 -13.83 -19.27
N ALA A 48 25.41 -14.54 -18.71
CA ALA A 48 24.08 -14.01 -18.47
C ALA A 48 24.23 -12.64 -17.81
N ASP A 49 23.72 -11.61 -18.47
CA ASP A 49 23.60 -10.27 -17.88
C ASP A 49 22.89 -10.41 -16.53
N ASP A 50 23.55 -9.97 -15.48
CA ASP A 50 22.95 -9.73 -14.18
C ASP A 50 21.73 -8.83 -14.42
N ALA A 51 20.54 -9.41 -14.24
CA ALA A 51 19.29 -8.67 -14.33
C ALA A 51 19.34 -7.52 -13.32
N THR A 52 19.60 -6.31 -13.82
CA THR A 52 19.44 -5.08 -13.04
C THR A 52 18.04 -5.13 -12.41
N PRO A 53 17.90 -5.08 -11.07
CA PRO A 53 16.61 -5.21 -10.44
C PRO A 53 15.66 -4.14 -10.97
N ALA A 54 14.40 -4.53 -11.21
CA ALA A 54 13.36 -3.67 -11.75
C ALA A 54 13.39 -2.28 -11.07
N GLY A 55 13.72 -1.24 -11.82
CA GLY A 55 13.70 0.15 -11.37
C GLY A 55 14.86 0.62 -10.49
N GLY A 56 15.98 -0.11 -10.39
CA GLY A 56 17.15 0.36 -9.63
C GLY A 56 16.97 0.36 -8.10
N LEU A 57 15.99 -0.40 -7.60
CA LEU A 57 15.71 -0.52 -6.17
C LEU A 57 16.82 -1.26 -5.44
N ALA A 58 17.08 -0.86 -4.19
CA ALA A 58 18.04 -1.53 -3.33
C ALA A 58 17.62 -2.98 -3.03
N THR A 59 18.42 -3.94 -3.49
CA THR A 59 18.25 -5.39 -3.25
C THR A 59 19.01 -5.90 -2.03
N GLU A 60 19.78 -5.04 -1.37
CA GLU A 60 20.55 -5.38 -0.17
C GLU A 60 20.31 -4.39 0.99
N ARG A 61 20.45 -4.88 2.22
CA ARG A 61 20.33 -4.11 3.48
C ARG A 61 21.64 -3.39 3.83
N THR A 62 21.93 -2.29 3.13
CA THR A 62 23.13 -1.45 3.36
C THR A 62 23.07 -0.65 4.66
N ASP A 63 21.89 -0.52 5.26
CA ASP A 63 21.66 0.10 6.57
C ASP A 63 22.13 -0.76 7.76
N LEU A 64 22.49 -2.02 7.52
CA LEU A 64 22.80 -3.00 8.56
C LEU A 64 24.29 -3.39 8.60
N THR A 65 24.83 -3.50 9.81
CA THR A 65 26.12 -4.16 10.03
C THR A 65 26.01 -5.68 9.78
N PRO A 66 27.10 -6.41 9.48
CA PRO A 66 27.05 -7.87 9.33
C PRO A 66 26.49 -8.61 10.56
N LYS A 67 26.71 -8.06 11.76
CA LYS A 67 26.13 -8.58 13.00
C LYS A 67 24.60 -8.43 13.01
N ASP A 68 24.11 -7.26 12.64
CA ASP A 68 22.67 -6.99 12.59
C ASP A 68 21.99 -7.76 11.47
N GLN A 69 22.61 -7.90 10.30
CA GLN A 69 22.07 -8.73 9.21
C GLN A 69 21.85 -10.18 9.67
N ARG A 70 22.81 -10.78 10.38
CA ARG A 70 22.63 -12.13 10.97
C ARG A 70 21.51 -12.17 11.99
N ARG A 71 21.39 -11.14 12.83
CA ARG A 71 20.32 -11.04 13.82
C ARG A 71 18.95 -10.94 13.14
N VAL A 72 18.80 -10.09 12.13
CA VAL A 72 17.56 -9.92 11.36
C VAL A 72 17.16 -11.26 10.73
N LYS A 73 18.06 -11.89 9.97
CA LYS A 73 17.83 -13.21 9.37
C LYS A 73 17.39 -14.27 10.39
N ALA A 74 17.97 -14.26 11.59
CA ALA A 74 17.62 -15.21 12.64
C ALA A 74 16.22 -14.97 13.22
N VAL A 75 15.84 -13.71 13.48
CA VAL A 75 14.55 -13.40 14.12
C VAL A 75 13.37 -13.43 13.15
N THR A 76 13.59 -13.18 11.86
CA THR A 76 12.54 -13.20 10.84
C THR A 76 12.27 -14.59 10.26
N LYS A 77 13.12 -15.59 10.54
CA LYS A 77 12.91 -16.98 10.08
C LYS A 77 11.54 -17.52 10.51
N PRO A 78 10.75 -18.16 9.62
CA PRO A 78 9.49 -18.80 10.00
C PRO A 78 9.68 -19.79 11.17
N THR A 79 8.76 -19.81 12.12
CA THR A 79 8.80 -20.80 13.21
C THR A 79 8.49 -22.20 12.71
N THR A 80 9.02 -23.18 13.43
CA THR A 80 8.64 -24.59 13.31
C THR A 80 8.13 -25.15 14.65
N ASP A 81 8.08 -24.31 15.69
CA ASP A 81 7.56 -24.63 17.02
C ASP A 81 6.24 -23.89 17.22
N PHE A 82 5.16 -24.66 17.34
CA PHE A 82 3.79 -24.17 17.58
C PHE A 82 3.28 -24.59 18.95
N SER A 83 4.14 -25.10 19.84
CA SER A 83 3.76 -25.47 21.21
C SER A 83 3.66 -24.27 22.15
N ARG A 84 4.14 -23.10 21.69
CA ARG A 84 4.20 -21.85 22.45
C ARG A 84 4.27 -20.64 21.50
N PRO A 85 3.95 -19.44 21.99
CA PRO A 85 4.18 -18.21 21.23
C PRO A 85 5.68 -17.99 20.99
N GLU A 86 6.03 -17.45 19.82
CA GLU A 86 7.38 -16.92 19.62
C GLU A 86 7.60 -15.67 20.49
N GLN A 87 8.88 -15.40 20.78
CA GLN A 87 9.23 -14.18 21.51
C GLN A 87 8.77 -12.94 20.74
N PHE A 88 8.16 -12.01 21.47
CA PHE A 88 7.65 -10.73 20.96
C PHE A 88 6.40 -10.80 20.05
N GLU A 89 5.71 -11.94 19.94
CA GLU A 89 4.42 -12.00 19.21
C GLU A 89 3.33 -11.11 19.80
N LEU A 90 3.38 -10.85 21.11
CA LEU A 90 2.50 -9.87 21.76
C LEU A 90 2.66 -8.47 21.16
N MET A 91 3.87 -8.15 20.68
CA MET A 91 4.28 -6.81 20.24
C MET A 91 4.31 -6.73 18.71
N GLN A 92 3.15 -6.88 18.06
CA GLN A 92 3.07 -6.93 16.59
C GLN A 92 3.60 -5.67 15.87
N GLY A 93 3.50 -4.49 16.48
CA GLY A 93 4.09 -3.24 16.01
C GLY A 93 5.45 -2.91 16.64
N GLY A 94 6.16 -3.90 17.19
CA GLY A 94 7.42 -3.68 17.91
C GLY A 94 7.21 -2.85 19.18
N ALA A 95 8.16 -1.98 19.51
CA ALA A 95 8.06 -1.09 20.67
C ALA A 95 6.88 -0.10 20.58
N GLY A 96 6.35 0.15 19.38
CA GLY A 96 5.19 1.00 19.15
C GLY A 96 3.83 0.34 19.45
N THR A 97 3.78 -0.97 19.74
CA THR A 97 2.52 -1.67 20.01
C THR A 97 1.71 -1.03 21.13
N SER A 98 0.41 -0.80 20.88
CA SER A 98 -0.53 -0.38 21.91
C SER A 98 -0.94 -1.56 22.81
N ARG A 99 -0.70 -1.41 24.11
CA ARG A 99 -1.17 -2.34 25.16
C ARG A 99 -2.40 -1.83 25.90
N LYS A 100 -3.04 -0.78 25.39
CA LYS A 100 -4.27 -0.23 25.97
C LYS A 100 -5.42 -1.23 25.83
N ARG A 101 -6.47 -1.03 26.62
CA ARG A 101 -7.68 -1.86 26.58
C ARG A 101 -8.26 -1.88 25.17
N VAL A 102 -8.66 -3.07 24.71
CA VAL A 102 -9.40 -3.25 23.46
C VAL A 102 -10.80 -2.67 23.60
N ASN A 103 -11.15 -1.75 22.71
CA ASN A 103 -12.45 -1.10 22.55
C ASN A 103 -12.57 -0.52 21.12
N ALA A 104 -13.62 0.25 20.86
CA ALA A 104 -13.85 0.86 19.54
C ALA A 104 -12.75 1.85 19.09
N ASP A 105 -11.89 2.31 20.00
CA ASP A 105 -10.78 3.22 19.70
C ASP A 105 -9.43 2.48 19.61
N ALA A 106 -9.43 1.14 19.58
CA ALA A 106 -8.21 0.33 19.60
C ALA A 106 -7.22 0.67 18.48
N PHE A 107 -7.73 1.10 17.31
CA PHE A 107 -6.94 1.52 16.17
C PHE A 107 -6.57 3.01 16.17
N SER A 108 -7.21 3.82 17.02
CA SER A 108 -6.96 5.26 17.15
C SER A 108 -5.88 5.62 18.18
N HIS A 109 -5.19 4.62 18.72
CA HIS A 109 -4.12 4.83 19.68
C HIS A 109 -2.82 5.26 18.98
N SER A 110 -2.08 6.19 19.59
CA SER A 110 -0.73 6.54 19.15
C SER A 110 0.27 5.42 19.46
N SER A 111 1.31 5.29 18.62
CA SER A 111 2.46 4.40 18.86
C SER A 111 3.02 4.62 20.26
N ALA A 112 3.22 3.53 21.01
CA ALA A 112 3.54 3.60 22.44
C ALA A 112 4.95 4.14 22.76
N ASN A 113 5.80 4.30 21.76
CA ASN A 113 7.20 4.71 21.90
C ASN A 113 7.53 6.07 21.27
N ILE A 114 6.52 6.86 20.90
CA ILE A 114 6.72 8.27 20.52
C ILE A 114 6.93 9.12 21.77
N THR A 115 7.57 10.28 21.61
CA THR A 115 7.80 11.23 22.69
C THR A 115 6.52 11.97 23.10
N PHE A 116 6.53 12.61 24.27
CA PHE A 116 5.38 13.41 24.72
C PHE A 116 5.05 14.58 23.78
N GLU A 117 6.07 15.20 23.17
CA GLU A 117 5.88 16.26 22.17
C GLU A 117 5.22 15.70 20.89
N GLU A 118 5.68 14.55 20.42
CA GLU A 118 5.10 13.82 19.30
C GLU A 118 3.65 13.37 19.57
N GLU A 119 3.28 13.03 20.81
CA GLU A 119 1.87 12.80 21.17
C GLU A 119 1.00 14.05 20.94
N GLY A 120 1.56 15.24 21.16
CA GLY A 120 0.91 16.52 20.83
C GLY A 120 0.65 16.63 19.33
N THR A 121 1.68 16.40 18.52
CA THR A 121 1.60 16.38 17.04
C THR A 121 0.58 15.34 16.55
N PHE A 122 0.58 14.15 17.13
CA PHE A 122 -0.38 13.08 16.81
C PHE A 122 -1.82 13.53 17.07
N LYS A 123 -2.10 14.20 18.20
CA LYS A 123 -3.44 14.71 18.52
C LYS A 123 -3.89 15.81 17.58
N LEU A 124 -2.98 16.68 17.15
CA LEU A 124 -3.27 17.71 16.14
C LEU A 124 -3.58 17.09 14.78
N GLY A 125 -2.80 16.10 14.34
CA GLY A 125 -3.07 15.34 13.13
C GLY A 125 -4.41 14.59 13.18
N ASN A 126 -4.75 13.99 14.33
CA ASN A 126 -6.07 13.38 14.55
C ASN A 126 -7.20 14.42 14.41
N ALA A 127 -7.03 15.61 14.98
CA ALA A 127 -8.02 16.68 14.85
C ALA A 127 -8.27 17.06 13.39
N LEU A 128 -7.23 17.07 12.55
CA LEU A 128 -7.35 17.28 11.10
C LEU A 128 -7.98 16.08 10.39
N PHE A 129 -7.60 14.85 10.75
CA PHE A 129 -8.14 13.62 10.16
C PHE A 129 -9.66 13.47 10.36
N ARG A 130 -10.15 13.98 11.50
CA ARG A 130 -11.58 13.98 11.90
C ARG A 130 -12.34 15.23 11.46
N LYS A 131 -11.65 16.22 10.91
CA LYS A 131 -12.22 17.51 10.55
C LYS A 131 -13.15 17.35 9.35
N ASN A 132 -14.38 17.83 9.51
CA ASN A 132 -15.29 17.98 8.38
C ASN A 132 -14.92 19.25 7.60
N TRP A 133 -14.57 19.06 6.34
CA TRP A 133 -14.41 20.12 5.37
C TRP A 133 -15.77 20.61 4.88
N VAL A 134 -15.87 21.92 4.61
CA VAL A 134 -17.08 22.57 4.11
C VAL A 134 -16.82 23.23 2.76
N SER A 135 -17.89 23.34 1.96
CA SER A 135 -17.82 23.87 0.60
C SER A 135 -17.35 25.32 0.56
N SER A 136 -16.47 25.62 -0.38
CA SER A 136 -15.99 26.98 -0.63
C SER A 136 -17.00 27.83 -1.42
N PRO A 137 -17.11 29.15 -1.15
CA PRO A 137 -16.48 29.86 -0.05
C PRO A 137 -17.24 29.65 1.27
N SER A 138 -16.52 29.57 2.39
CA SER A 138 -17.11 29.46 3.72
C SER A 138 -16.83 30.66 4.61
N SER A 139 -17.76 30.97 5.52
CA SER A 139 -17.53 31.96 6.59
C SER A 139 -16.43 31.50 7.57
N THR A 140 -16.20 30.19 7.66
CA THR A 140 -15.15 29.59 8.49
C THR A 140 -14.00 29.13 7.60
N GLN A 141 -13.08 30.04 7.26
CA GLN A 141 -11.89 29.76 6.43
C GLN A 141 -11.04 28.60 6.97
N ALA A 142 -11.10 28.34 8.29
CA ALA A 142 -10.38 27.23 8.90
C ALA A 142 -10.90 25.85 8.47
N SER A 143 -12.16 25.70 8.06
CA SER A 143 -12.77 24.44 7.59
C SER A 143 -13.11 24.43 6.10
N ASP A 144 -12.76 25.49 5.40
CA ASP A 144 -12.99 25.67 3.98
C ASP A 144 -12.12 24.72 3.13
N GLY A 145 -12.57 24.40 1.92
CA GLY A 145 -11.81 23.64 0.92
C GLY A 145 -12.40 22.32 0.48
N LEU A 146 -13.60 21.94 0.92
CA LEU A 146 -14.28 20.76 0.36
C LEU A 146 -14.48 20.97 -1.15
N GLY A 147 -13.99 20.01 -1.94
CA GLY A 147 -14.08 20.09 -3.39
C GLY A 147 -15.52 20.03 -3.89
N PRO A 148 -15.79 20.44 -5.14
CA PRO A 148 -17.16 20.58 -5.62
C PRO A 148 -17.89 19.22 -5.78
N LEU A 149 -17.14 18.18 -6.12
CA LEU A 149 -17.56 16.78 -6.18
C LEU A 149 -16.64 15.99 -5.24
N PHE A 150 -17.21 15.09 -4.43
CA PHE A 150 -16.49 14.35 -3.39
C PHE A 150 -17.22 13.05 -3.02
N ASN A 151 -16.55 12.14 -2.31
CA ASN A 151 -17.15 10.96 -1.68
C ASN A 151 -17.30 11.11 -0.16
N ALA A 152 -16.41 11.88 0.48
CA ALA A 152 -16.43 12.10 1.91
C ALA A 152 -16.01 13.53 2.30
N ARG A 153 -16.42 13.95 3.49
CA ARG A 153 -16.07 15.28 4.04
C ARG A 153 -14.91 15.25 5.04
N ALA A 154 -14.45 14.07 5.43
CA ALA A 154 -13.36 13.87 6.38
C ALA A 154 -12.70 12.52 6.13
N CYS A 155 -11.41 12.38 6.40
CA CYS A 155 -10.70 11.11 6.26
C CYS A 155 -11.32 10.01 7.15
N GLN A 156 -11.72 10.37 8.37
CA GLN A 156 -12.41 9.45 9.30
C GLN A 156 -13.77 8.95 8.79
N SER A 157 -14.43 9.65 7.86
CA SER A 157 -15.70 9.18 7.30
C SER A 157 -15.53 7.93 6.43
N CYS A 158 -14.38 7.79 5.77
CA CYS A 158 -14.00 6.57 5.06
C CYS A 158 -13.31 5.58 6.01
N HIS A 159 -12.36 6.06 6.82
CA HIS A 159 -11.59 5.27 7.78
C HIS A 159 -12.24 5.28 9.17
N LEU A 160 -13.38 4.60 9.29
CA LEU A 160 -14.19 4.58 10.52
C LEU A 160 -13.36 4.12 11.72
N LYS A 161 -13.14 5.05 12.67
CA LYS A 161 -12.27 4.82 13.84
C LYS A 161 -10.88 4.30 13.46
N ASP A 162 -10.33 4.78 12.35
CA ASP A 162 -9.06 4.35 11.77
C ASP A 162 -9.04 2.88 11.30
N GLY A 163 -10.23 2.26 11.29
CA GLY A 163 -10.50 0.95 10.78
C GLY A 163 -10.87 0.93 9.31
N ARG A 164 -11.39 -0.21 8.91
CA ARG A 164 -11.80 -0.50 7.54
C ARG A 164 -13.17 0.09 7.24
N GLY A 165 -13.38 0.48 5.98
CA GLY A 165 -14.69 0.82 5.46
C GLY A 165 -15.60 -0.40 5.27
N HIS A 166 -16.79 -0.18 4.74
CA HIS A 166 -17.79 -1.19 4.46
C HIS A 166 -18.60 -0.82 3.21
N PRO A 167 -19.21 -1.81 2.52
CA PRO A 167 -20.18 -1.53 1.48
C PRO A 167 -21.44 -0.87 2.06
N PRO A 168 -22.24 -0.17 1.23
CA PRO A 168 -23.52 0.36 1.66
C PRO A 168 -24.49 -0.77 2.05
N GLU A 169 -24.91 -0.79 3.31
CA GLU A 169 -25.99 -1.66 3.80
C GLU A 169 -27.29 -0.83 3.90
N GLY A 170 -27.85 -0.47 2.74
CA GLY A 170 -29.06 0.37 2.63
C GLY A 170 -28.82 1.79 2.12
N ALA A 171 -29.85 2.63 2.12
CA ALA A 171 -29.88 3.87 1.33
C ALA A 171 -29.01 5.03 1.86
N ALA A 172 -28.41 4.94 3.05
CA ALA A 172 -27.81 6.08 3.73
C ALA A 172 -26.34 5.93 4.15
N ASP A 173 -25.68 4.80 3.84
CA ASP A 173 -24.40 4.44 4.48
C ASP A 173 -23.29 4.01 3.48
N ALA A 174 -23.16 4.75 2.37
CA ALA A 174 -22.17 4.44 1.32
C ALA A 174 -20.79 5.11 1.51
N THR A 175 -20.60 5.93 2.55
CA THR A 175 -19.49 6.90 2.63
C THR A 175 -18.08 6.27 2.61
N SER A 176 -17.94 4.99 2.95
CA SER A 176 -16.62 4.31 3.08
C SER A 176 -16.29 3.34 1.94
N MET A 177 -17.11 3.33 0.88
CA MET A 177 -16.90 2.56 -0.35
C MET A 177 -17.12 3.45 -1.59
N PHE A 178 -16.25 3.31 -2.59
CA PHE A 178 -16.40 4.02 -3.86
C PHE A 178 -16.01 3.14 -5.06
N LEU A 179 -16.29 3.62 -6.27
CA LEU A 179 -15.87 3.00 -7.53
C LEU A 179 -14.71 3.77 -8.13
N ARG A 180 -13.54 3.15 -8.24
CA ARG A 180 -12.45 3.62 -9.11
C ARG A 180 -12.87 3.44 -10.56
N LEU A 181 -12.66 4.48 -11.36
CA LEU A 181 -12.96 4.51 -12.78
C LEU A 181 -11.64 4.56 -13.53
N ALA A 182 -11.43 3.59 -14.42
CA ALA A 182 -10.29 3.62 -15.31
C ALA A 182 -10.55 2.83 -16.58
N ARG A 183 -9.83 3.18 -17.64
CA ARG A 183 -9.78 2.46 -18.90
C ARG A 183 -8.34 2.04 -19.18
N GLU A 184 -8.21 1.01 -19.99
CA GLU A 184 -6.91 0.58 -20.51
C GLU A 184 -6.32 1.60 -21.49
N ALA A 185 -5.02 1.48 -21.70
CA ALA A 185 -4.28 2.23 -22.71
C ALA A 185 -4.82 1.91 -24.12
N SER A 186 -5.25 2.96 -24.83
CA SER A 186 -5.94 2.84 -26.11
C SER A 186 -5.05 3.02 -27.33
N ASN A 187 -3.87 3.61 -27.16
CA ASN A 187 -2.93 3.92 -28.23
C ASN A 187 -1.47 3.64 -27.80
N ALA A 188 -0.52 3.78 -28.73
CA ALA A 188 0.88 3.47 -28.49
C ALA A 188 1.54 4.36 -27.43
N GLU A 189 1.18 5.65 -27.37
CA GLU A 189 1.69 6.59 -26.39
C GLU A 189 1.20 6.25 -24.97
N GLU A 190 -0.10 5.98 -24.83
CA GLU A 190 -0.68 5.54 -23.56
C GLU A 190 -0.06 4.21 -23.08
N LYS A 191 0.21 3.28 -24.01
CA LYS A 191 0.87 2.01 -23.68
C LYS A 191 2.32 2.22 -23.23
N ALA A 192 3.06 3.10 -23.89
CA ALA A 192 4.41 3.47 -23.48
C ALA A 192 4.41 4.14 -22.10
N ALA A 193 3.47 5.06 -21.84
CA ALA A 193 3.35 5.73 -20.55
C ALA A 193 3.11 4.74 -19.39
N VAL A 194 2.34 3.67 -19.62
CA VAL A 194 2.18 2.59 -18.64
C VAL A 194 3.46 1.79 -18.48
N ALA A 195 4.08 1.37 -19.58
CA ALA A 195 5.32 0.58 -19.57
C ALA A 195 6.49 1.32 -18.87
N ASP A 196 6.55 2.64 -19.04
CA ASP A 196 7.58 3.51 -18.45
C ASP A 196 7.18 4.05 -17.05
N HIS A 197 6.11 3.53 -16.46
CA HIS A 197 5.58 3.93 -15.14
C HIS A 197 5.26 5.43 -15.00
N HIS A 198 4.92 6.10 -16.10
CA HIS A 198 4.41 7.47 -16.11
C HIS A 198 2.90 7.55 -15.85
N ALA A 199 2.17 6.47 -16.17
CA ALA A 199 0.76 6.33 -15.88
C ALA A 199 0.49 4.95 -15.25
N LEU A 200 -0.39 4.93 -14.25
CA LEU A 200 -0.89 3.66 -13.70
C LEU A 200 -1.99 3.08 -14.59
N ASN A 201 -2.83 3.95 -15.12
CA ASN A 201 -3.93 3.68 -16.04
C ASN A 201 -4.46 5.03 -16.54
N PHE A 202 -5.62 5.03 -17.22
CA PHE A 202 -6.22 6.24 -17.75
C PHE A 202 -7.62 6.44 -17.17
N ALA A 203 -7.93 7.68 -16.82
CA ALA A 203 -9.23 8.07 -16.28
C ALA A 203 -10.37 7.90 -17.30
N ASP A 204 -11.60 7.80 -16.79
CA ASP A 204 -12.79 8.05 -17.59
C ASP A 204 -12.78 9.51 -18.08
N PRO A 205 -13.04 9.79 -19.37
CA PRO A 205 -12.95 11.13 -19.92
C PRO A 205 -14.02 12.10 -19.39
N VAL A 206 -15.12 11.59 -18.82
CA VAL A 206 -16.24 12.37 -18.28
C VAL A 206 -16.17 12.45 -16.75
N TYR A 207 -15.87 11.33 -16.10
CA TYR A 207 -15.99 11.16 -14.64
C TYR A 207 -14.65 11.04 -13.90
N GLY A 208 -13.52 11.12 -14.59
CA GLY A 208 -12.22 11.13 -13.94
C GLY A 208 -11.80 9.73 -13.46
N THR A 209 -11.10 9.69 -12.33
CA THR A 209 -10.44 8.50 -11.77
C THR A 209 -11.30 7.73 -10.76
N GLN A 210 -12.39 8.33 -10.28
CA GLN A 210 -13.36 7.70 -9.38
C GLN A 210 -14.71 8.39 -9.44
N LEU A 211 -15.79 7.63 -9.21
CA LEU A 211 -17.15 8.17 -9.17
C LEU A 211 -17.38 8.98 -7.89
N GLN A 212 -17.70 10.27 -8.04
CA GLN A 212 -18.03 11.21 -6.96
C GLN A 212 -19.54 11.27 -6.72
N ASP A 213 -20.05 10.52 -5.74
CA ASP A 213 -21.48 10.36 -5.50
C ASP A 213 -22.15 11.53 -4.74
N LEU A 214 -21.34 12.46 -4.21
CA LEU A 214 -21.78 13.66 -3.50
C LEU A 214 -21.24 14.94 -4.19
N ALA A 215 -21.95 16.03 -3.95
CA ALA A 215 -21.60 17.35 -4.48
C ALA A 215 -21.93 18.46 -3.48
N VAL A 216 -21.29 19.61 -3.66
CA VAL A 216 -21.62 20.85 -2.93
C VAL A 216 -22.94 21.43 -3.44
N PRO A 217 -23.62 22.31 -2.67
CA PRO A 217 -24.85 22.95 -3.12
C PRO A 217 -24.68 23.64 -4.49
N GLY A 218 -25.63 23.41 -5.40
CA GLY A 218 -25.58 23.94 -6.76
C GLY A 218 -25.00 22.99 -7.81
N LEU A 219 -24.50 21.81 -7.41
CA LEU A 219 -24.10 20.73 -8.31
C LEU A 219 -24.87 19.44 -8.00
N ALA A 220 -24.96 18.57 -9.01
CA ALA A 220 -25.37 17.19 -8.83
C ALA A 220 -24.12 16.32 -8.62
N GLY A 221 -24.24 15.31 -7.75
CA GLY A 221 -23.27 14.21 -7.71
C GLY A 221 -23.23 13.49 -9.05
N GLU A 222 -22.14 12.81 -9.34
CA GLU A 222 -21.88 12.22 -10.66
C GLU A 222 -22.81 11.07 -11.02
N GLY A 223 -23.26 10.33 -10.02
CA GLY A 223 -24.17 9.20 -10.14
C GLY A 223 -24.29 8.46 -8.82
N LYS A 224 -24.99 7.33 -8.83
CA LYS A 224 -25.17 6.46 -7.67
C LYS A 224 -24.63 5.07 -7.93
N MET A 225 -23.72 4.62 -7.08
CA MET A 225 -23.26 3.24 -7.09
C MET A 225 -24.42 2.31 -6.75
N LYS A 226 -24.60 1.28 -7.56
CA LYS A 226 -25.53 0.19 -7.31
C LYS A 226 -24.77 -1.12 -7.21
N ILE A 227 -25.12 -1.88 -6.17
CA ILE A 227 -24.57 -3.20 -5.92
C ILE A 227 -25.73 -4.19 -5.87
N THR A 228 -25.59 -5.29 -6.60
CA THR A 228 -26.50 -6.44 -6.49
C THR A 228 -25.68 -7.65 -6.09
N TYR A 229 -26.25 -8.51 -5.26
CA TYR A 229 -25.56 -9.70 -4.78
C TYR A 229 -26.27 -10.97 -5.24
N ARG A 230 -25.48 -11.95 -5.65
CA ARG A 230 -25.90 -13.34 -5.82
C ARG A 230 -25.20 -14.19 -4.77
N GLU A 231 -25.93 -15.09 -4.12
CA GLU A 231 -25.34 -16.05 -3.17
C GLU A 231 -24.75 -17.25 -3.94
N GLU A 232 -23.52 -17.63 -3.59
CA GLU A 232 -22.83 -18.83 -4.08
C GLU A 232 -22.56 -19.78 -2.91
N ARG A 233 -23.09 -21.00 -2.99
CA ARG A 233 -22.99 -21.99 -1.90
C ARG A 233 -21.73 -22.82 -2.07
N ILE A 234 -20.95 -22.94 -1.00
CA ILE A 234 -19.78 -23.81 -0.92
C ILE A 234 -20.02 -24.81 0.21
N GLU A 235 -19.97 -26.09 -0.12
CA GLU A 235 -19.99 -27.18 0.85
C GLU A 235 -18.58 -27.47 1.36
N LEU A 236 -18.42 -27.56 2.68
CA LEU A 236 -17.17 -27.92 3.34
C LEU A 236 -17.14 -29.43 3.60
N ASN A 237 -15.97 -29.97 3.93
CA ASN A 237 -15.78 -31.42 4.09
C ASN A 237 -16.62 -32.09 5.20
N ASP A 238 -17.16 -31.32 6.14
CA ASP A 238 -18.09 -31.81 7.18
C ASP A 238 -19.57 -31.68 6.80
N GLY A 239 -19.88 -31.33 5.54
CA GLY A 239 -21.24 -31.11 5.03
C GLY A 239 -21.84 -29.75 5.42
N SER A 240 -21.13 -28.91 6.17
CA SER A 240 -21.58 -27.54 6.42
C SER A 240 -21.52 -26.71 5.14
N VAL A 241 -22.47 -25.79 4.97
CA VAL A 241 -22.55 -24.95 3.76
C VAL A 241 -22.32 -23.50 4.13
N VAL A 242 -21.34 -22.87 3.49
CA VAL A 242 -21.08 -21.44 3.55
C VAL A 242 -21.69 -20.76 2.32
N SER A 243 -22.31 -19.60 2.51
CA SER A 243 -22.90 -18.81 1.44
C SER A 243 -22.02 -17.59 1.19
N LEU A 244 -21.45 -17.46 0.00
CA LEU A 244 -20.63 -16.32 -0.40
C LEU A 244 -21.48 -15.30 -1.17
N ARG A 245 -21.30 -14.01 -0.87
CA ARG A 245 -21.89 -12.92 -1.67
C ARG A 245 -21.01 -12.62 -2.88
N LYS A 246 -21.49 -12.92 -4.09
CA LYS A 246 -20.90 -12.46 -5.33
C LYS A 246 -21.56 -11.15 -5.80
N PRO A 247 -20.83 -10.02 -5.77
CA PRO A 247 -21.39 -8.75 -6.18
C PRO A 247 -21.38 -8.55 -7.71
N SER A 248 -22.29 -7.71 -8.17
CA SER A 248 -22.28 -7.05 -9.49
C SER A 248 -22.45 -5.55 -9.28
N TYR A 249 -21.62 -4.76 -9.95
CA TYR A 249 -21.54 -3.31 -9.78
C TYR A 249 -22.05 -2.58 -11.02
N SER A 250 -22.79 -1.50 -10.81
CA SER A 250 -23.21 -0.57 -11.86
C SER A 250 -23.32 0.85 -11.31
N VAL A 251 -23.46 1.83 -12.20
CA VAL A 251 -23.77 3.23 -11.83
C VAL A 251 -25.14 3.60 -12.39
N GLU A 252 -25.97 4.18 -11.56
CA GLU A 252 -27.28 4.74 -11.92
C GLU A 252 -27.24 6.26 -11.86
N ASP A 253 -28.22 6.92 -12.49
CA ASP A 253 -28.44 8.37 -12.42
C ASP A 253 -27.21 9.23 -12.79
N LEU A 254 -26.48 8.82 -13.82
CA LEU A 254 -25.32 9.55 -14.33
C LEU A 254 -25.68 10.98 -14.76
N ALA A 255 -25.08 11.98 -14.11
CA ALA A 255 -25.46 13.38 -14.25
C ALA A 255 -24.74 14.14 -15.38
N TYR A 256 -23.64 13.58 -15.92
CA TYR A 256 -22.76 14.27 -16.87
C TYR A 256 -22.62 13.56 -18.22
N GLY A 257 -23.52 12.62 -18.52
CA GLY A 257 -23.51 11.81 -19.74
C GLY A 257 -23.10 10.35 -19.49
N PRO A 258 -23.02 9.51 -20.52
CA PRO A 258 -22.60 8.13 -20.36
C PRO A 258 -21.12 8.01 -19.98
N LEU A 259 -20.76 6.98 -19.21
CA LEU A 259 -19.37 6.53 -19.05
C LEU A 259 -18.78 6.14 -20.42
N ASP A 260 -17.46 6.24 -20.56
CA ASP A 260 -16.80 5.60 -21.71
C ASP A 260 -17.05 4.09 -21.66
N PRO A 261 -17.45 3.44 -22.76
CA PRO A 261 -17.78 2.01 -22.75
C PRO A 261 -16.59 1.09 -22.39
N ARG A 262 -15.37 1.63 -22.39
CA ARG A 262 -14.15 0.93 -21.95
C ARG A 262 -13.83 1.15 -20.46
N THR A 263 -14.59 2.01 -19.77
CA THR A 263 -14.39 2.28 -18.35
C THR A 263 -14.76 1.06 -17.52
N THR A 264 -13.80 0.63 -16.71
CA THR A 264 -13.94 -0.42 -15.71
C THR A 264 -14.40 0.20 -14.40
N LEU A 265 -15.29 -0.51 -13.69
CA LEU A 265 -15.75 -0.15 -12.36
C LEU A 265 -15.01 -1.03 -11.34
N SER A 266 -14.13 -0.43 -10.55
CA SER A 266 -13.37 -1.14 -9.53
C SER A 266 -13.81 -0.71 -8.12
N PRO A 267 -14.60 -1.54 -7.42
CA PRO A 267 -15.05 -1.26 -6.05
C PRO A 267 -13.91 -1.23 -5.04
N ARG A 268 -13.87 -0.24 -4.15
CA ARG A 268 -12.87 -0.11 -3.08
C ARG A 268 -13.53 0.28 -1.77
N ILE A 269 -13.25 -0.45 -0.70
CA ILE A 269 -13.47 0.00 0.68
C ILE A 269 -12.18 0.58 1.26
N ALA A 270 -12.30 1.49 2.22
CA ALA A 270 -11.15 2.05 2.93
C ALA A 270 -10.38 0.99 3.72
N ASN A 271 -9.04 1.08 3.72
CA ASN A 271 -8.16 0.16 4.47
C ASN A 271 -8.04 0.60 5.95
N PRO A 272 -7.75 -0.32 6.89
CA PRO A 272 -7.34 0.06 8.23
C PRO A 272 -6.02 0.83 8.20
N MET A 273 -5.87 1.80 9.11
CA MET A 273 -4.76 2.77 9.11
C MET A 273 -3.62 2.43 10.10
N ILE A 274 -3.76 1.35 10.88
CA ILE A 274 -2.76 0.96 11.88
C ILE A 274 -1.46 0.44 11.28
N GLY A 275 -0.34 0.84 11.89
CA GLY A 275 0.99 0.30 11.57
C GLY A 275 1.57 0.75 10.23
N LEU A 276 0.92 1.64 9.48
CA LEU A 276 1.38 2.05 8.14
C LEU A 276 2.79 2.67 8.17
N GLY A 277 3.12 3.45 9.20
CA GLY A 277 4.48 3.99 9.35
C GLY A 277 5.54 2.90 9.47
N LEU A 278 5.24 1.77 10.13
CA LEU A 278 6.16 0.63 10.20
C LEU A 278 6.32 -0.05 8.83
N VAL A 279 5.23 -0.16 8.06
CA VAL A 279 5.24 -0.69 6.69
C VAL A 279 6.08 0.18 5.75
N GLU A 280 5.97 1.51 5.86
CA GLU A 280 6.79 2.46 5.11
C GLU A 280 8.29 2.26 5.39
N GLN A 281 8.64 1.85 6.61
CA GLN A 281 10.01 1.60 7.03
C GLN A 281 10.52 0.17 6.76
N ILE A 282 9.76 -0.70 6.09
CA ILE A 282 10.30 -1.98 5.61
C ILE A 282 11.24 -1.69 4.45
N HIS A 283 12.50 -2.12 4.56
CA HIS A 283 13.50 -1.87 3.53
C HIS A 283 13.10 -2.57 2.21
N PRO A 284 13.24 -1.94 1.03
CA PRO A 284 12.84 -2.55 -0.26
C PRO A 284 13.43 -3.95 -0.48
N ALA A 285 14.72 -4.13 -0.17
CA ALA A 285 15.40 -5.43 -0.22
C ALA A 285 14.65 -6.58 0.47
N ASP A 286 14.00 -6.33 1.61
CA ASP A 286 13.30 -7.38 2.34
C ASP A 286 11.99 -7.79 1.64
N ILE A 287 11.29 -6.85 1.00
CA ILE A 287 10.08 -7.15 0.19
C ILE A 287 10.49 -7.84 -1.11
N LEU A 288 11.53 -7.33 -1.78
CA LEU A 288 12.06 -7.90 -3.02
C LEU A 288 12.61 -9.32 -2.83
N ALA A 289 13.12 -9.65 -1.65
CA ALA A 289 13.59 -11.01 -1.33
C ALA A 289 12.47 -12.07 -1.30
N HIS A 290 11.21 -11.65 -1.23
CA HIS A 290 10.04 -12.53 -1.32
C HIS A 290 9.43 -12.59 -2.74
N ALA A 291 9.90 -11.75 -3.67
CA ALA A 291 9.34 -11.70 -5.01
C ALA A 291 9.85 -12.85 -5.88
N ASP A 292 8.93 -13.59 -6.49
CA ASP A 292 9.20 -14.63 -7.47
C ASP A 292 8.23 -14.57 -8.65
N PRO A 293 8.27 -13.51 -9.47
CA PRO A 293 7.30 -13.28 -10.54
C PRO A 293 7.26 -14.37 -11.63
N GLU A 294 8.29 -15.22 -11.70
CA GLU A 294 8.42 -16.29 -12.69
C GLU A 294 8.17 -17.69 -12.09
N ASP A 295 7.71 -17.78 -10.83
CA ASP A 295 7.43 -19.05 -10.12
C ASP A 295 8.58 -20.06 -10.30
N ARG A 296 9.81 -19.63 -9.97
CA ARG A 296 11.04 -20.37 -10.26
C ARG A 296 11.17 -21.63 -9.42
N ASP A 297 10.52 -21.68 -8.26
CA ASP A 297 10.46 -22.87 -7.41
C ASP A 297 9.24 -23.77 -7.70
N SER A 298 8.34 -23.34 -8.61
CA SER A 298 7.16 -24.08 -9.07
C SER A 298 6.20 -24.45 -7.93
N ASP A 299 6.09 -23.58 -6.92
CA ASP A 299 5.13 -23.74 -5.84
C ASP A 299 3.72 -23.19 -6.20
N GLY A 300 3.63 -22.47 -7.32
CA GLY A 300 2.41 -21.88 -7.87
C GLY A 300 2.12 -20.47 -7.35
N ILE A 301 3.06 -19.83 -6.66
CA ILE A 301 2.99 -18.46 -6.15
C ILE A 301 3.93 -17.58 -6.96
N SER A 302 3.40 -16.52 -7.58
CA SER A 302 4.12 -15.64 -8.50
C SER A 302 4.21 -14.21 -8.01
N GLY A 303 4.41 -14.02 -6.70
CA GLY A 303 4.40 -12.72 -6.04
C GLY A 303 5.36 -11.72 -6.70
N LYS A 304 4.86 -10.53 -7.05
CA LYS A 304 5.68 -9.47 -7.67
C LYS A 304 5.56 -8.13 -6.96
N ALA A 305 6.66 -7.37 -6.96
CA ALA A 305 6.68 -6.04 -6.36
C ALA A 305 5.92 -5.03 -7.23
N ALA A 306 5.09 -4.19 -6.61
CA ALA A 306 4.56 -3.01 -7.27
C ALA A 306 5.67 -1.97 -7.44
N ILE A 307 5.90 -1.50 -8.67
CA ILE A 307 6.89 -0.45 -8.96
C ILE A 307 6.16 0.77 -9.48
N VAL A 308 6.40 1.92 -8.85
CA VAL A 308 5.72 3.18 -9.13
C VAL A 308 6.72 4.32 -9.20
N ARG A 309 6.35 5.41 -9.86
CA ARG A 309 7.15 6.64 -9.85
C ARG A 309 6.79 7.47 -8.62
N ASP A 310 7.79 7.87 -7.85
CA ASP A 310 7.58 8.77 -6.72
C ASP A 310 7.26 10.18 -7.23
N PRO A 311 6.10 10.78 -6.88
CA PRO A 311 5.75 12.11 -7.35
C PRO A 311 6.72 13.21 -6.86
N ALA A 312 7.42 12.98 -5.74
CA ALA A 312 8.35 13.97 -5.18
C ALA A 312 9.72 13.97 -5.90
N SER A 313 10.32 12.80 -6.11
CA SER A 313 11.64 12.69 -6.75
C SER A 313 11.59 12.44 -8.26
N GLY A 314 10.48 11.92 -8.79
CA GLY A 314 10.36 11.45 -10.16
C GLY A 314 11.04 10.10 -10.41
N GLU A 315 11.67 9.49 -9.41
CA GLU A 315 12.38 8.21 -9.55
C GLU A 315 11.44 7.00 -9.37
N LEU A 316 11.83 5.84 -9.91
CA LEU A 316 11.13 4.60 -9.64
C LEU A 316 11.40 4.14 -8.20
N THR A 317 10.35 3.74 -7.51
CA THR A 317 10.39 3.28 -6.13
C THR A 317 9.40 2.12 -5.92
N LEU A 318 9.48 1.51 -4.74
CA LEU A 318 8.53 0.48 -4.34
C LEU A 318 7.16 1.12 -4.05
N GLY A 319 6.13 0.60 -4.70
CA GLY A 319 4.74 0.88 -4.38
C GLY A 319 4.31 0.09 -3.13
N ARG A 320 3.73 0.78 -2.14
CA ARG A 320 3.50 0.23 -0.79
C ARG A 320 2.04 0.28 -0.36
N PHE A 321 1.35 1.35 -0.73
CA PHE A 321 0.03 1.69 -0.21
C PHE A 321 -1.04 1.61 -1.29
N GLY A 322 -2.29 1.58 -0.84
CA GLY A 322 -3.44 1.20 -1.66
C GLY A 322 -3.60 -0.33 -1.78
N TRP A 323 -4.64 -0.72 -2.50
CA TRP A 323 -5.03 -2.11 -2.71
C TRP A 323 -4.17 -2.84 -3.75
N LYS A 324 -3.52 -2.10 -4.66
CA LYS A 324 -2.64 -2.64 -5.72
C LYS A 324 -1.22 -2.05 -5.63
N GLY A 325 -0.84 -1.52 -4.46
CA GLY A 325 0.50 -0.97 -4.22
C GLY A 325 0.80 0.27 -5.07
N GLN A 326 -0.20 1.07 -5.42
CA GLN A 326 -0.04 2.18 -6.34
C GLN A 326 0.59 3.45 -5.75
N ALA A 327 0.68 3.56 -4.42
CA ALA A 327 1.25 4.73 -3.76
C ALA A 327 2.57 4.39 -3.04
N PRO A 328 3.64 5.19 -3.22
CA PRO A 328 4.96 4.89 -2.67
C PRO A 328 5.12 5.24 -1.20
N SER A 329 4.36 6.22 -0.72
CA SER A 329 4.44 6.75 0.66
C SER A 329 3.06 7.08 1.21
N ILE A 330 2.95 7.16 2.52
CA ILE A 330 1.75 7.61 3.23
C ILE A 330 1.39 9.04 2.81
N ARG A 331 2.40 9.89 2.59
CA ARG A 331 2.22 11.28 2.17
C ARG A 331 1.61 11.37 0.76
N ALA A 332 2.13 10.59 -0.19
CA ALA A 332 1.56 10.50 -1.54
C ALA A 332 0.13 9.94 -1.51
N GLN A 333 -0.10 8.84 -0.77
CA GLN A 333 -1.45 8.26 -0.61
C GLN A 333 -2.44 9.26 0.02
N SER A 334 -1.99 10.06 1.00
CA SER A 334 -2.83 11.07 1.66
C SER A 334 -3.15 12.23 0.73
N ALA A 335 -2.19 12.66 -0.10
CA ALA A 335 -2.40 13.68 -1.12
C ALA A 335 -3.43 13.23 -2.17
N ASP A 336 -3.29 12.00 -2.65
CA ASP A 336 -4.22 11.41 -3.61
C ASP A 336 -5.63 11.24 -3.02
N ALA A 337 -5.74 10.83 -1.76
CA ALA A 337 -7.02 10.71 -1.06
C ALA A 337 -7.67 12.07 -0.80
N LEU A 338 -6.90 13.09 -0.40
CA LEU A 338 -7.42 14.45 -0.25
C LEU A 338 -8.03 14.96 -1.56
N ALA A 339 -7.31 14.80 -2.67
CA ALA A 339 -7.74 15.32 -3.96
C ALA A 339 -8.81 14.44 -4.64
N GLY A 340 -8.75 13.11 -4.47
CA GLY A 340 -9.69 12.16 -5.05
C GLY A 340 -10.98 12.02 -4.24
N ASP A 341 -10.89 11.88 -2.92
CA ASP A 341 -12.05 11.50 -2.09
C ASP A 341 -12.77 12.71 -1.48
N ILE A 342 -12.04 13.81 -1.23
CA ILE A 342 -12.55 15.03 -0.57
C ILE A 342 -12.53 16.24 -1.52
N GLY A 343 -11.69 16.19 -2.56
CA GLY A 343 -11.51 17.26 -3.54
C GLY A 343 -10.64 18.44 -3.07
N ILE A 344 -9.71 18.19 -2.13
CA ILE A 344 -8.76 19.15 -1.57
C ILE A 344 -7.41 19.02 -2.26
N SER A 345 -6.83 20.13 -2.74
CA SER A 345 -5.47 20.11 -3.28
C SER A 345 -4.40 20.12 -2.19
N SER A 346 -3.25 19.56 -2.53
CA SER A 346 -2.01 19.59 -1.76
C SER A 346 -0.83 19.84 -2.70
N PRO A 347 0.38 20.16 -2.20
CA PRO A 347 1.55 20.34 -3.06
C PRO A 347 1.85 19.12 -3.94
N GLU A 348 1.60 17.91 -3.45
CA GLU A 348 1.83 16.66 -4.19
C GLU A 348 0.70 16.36 -5.20
N ALA A 349 -0.50 16.90 -4.96
CA ALA A 349 -1.66 16.75 -5.83
C ALA A 349 -2.39 18.10 -5.98
N PRO A 350 -1.88 19.03 -6.81
CA PRO A 350 -2.38 20.41 -6.92
C PRO A 350 -3.67 20.50 -7.75
N ARG A 351 -4.70 19.73 -7.34
CA ARG A 351 -6.01 19.64 -7.99
C ARG A 351 -7.08 20.39 -7.20
N HIS A 352 -7.15 21.72 -7.33
CA HIS A 352 -8.06 22.58 -6.53
C HIS A 352 -9.56 22.35 -6.74
N ARG A 353 -9.96 21.50 -7.71
CA ARG A 353 -11.35 21.07 -7.93
C ARG A 353 -11.47 19.55 -7.91
N GLY A 354 -10.57 18.88 -7.18
CA GLY A 354 -10.56 17.42 -7.05
C GLY A 354 -10.43 16.69 -8.37
N ASP A 355 -11.36 15.77 -8.63
CA ASP A 355 -11.35 14.88 -9.80
C ASP A 355 -12.14 15.42 -11.01
N CYS A 356 -12.57 16.69 -10.96
CA CYS A 356 -13.41 17.24 -12.02
C CYS A 356 -12.72 17.30 -13.38
N THR A 357 -13.46 16.88 -14.41
CA THR A 357 -12.96 16.80 -15.79
C THR A 357 -13.42 17.99 -16.64
N LYS A 358 -12.90 18.08 -17.87
CA LYS A 358 -13.35 19.06 -18.88
C LYS A 358 -14.83 18.91 -19.23
N ALA A 359 -15.41 17.72 -19.08
CA ALA A 359 -16.84 17.48 -19.32
C ALA A 359 -17.72 18.13 -18.24
N GLN A 360 -17.14 18.46 -17.08
CA GLN A 360 -17.85 18.99 -15.91
C GLN A 360 -17.54 20.49 -15.72
N ALA A 361 -17.85 21.30 -16.75
CA ALA A 361 -17.54 22.73 -16.75
C ALA A 361 -18.10 23.50 -15.54
N ALA A 362 -19.30 23.14 -15.07
CA ALA A 362 -19.90 23.73 -13.88
C ALA A 362 -19.10 23.41 -12.60
N CYS A 363 -18.53 22.20 -12.49
CA CYS A 363 -17.61 21.89 -11.40
C CYS A 363 -16.34 22.75 -11.48
N LEU A 364 -15.70 22.81 -12.65
CA LEU A 364 -14.45 23.56 -12.84
C LEU A 364 -14.61 25.07 -12.59
N ALA A 365 -15.83 25.60 -12.71
CA ALA A 365 -16.17 26.98 -12.43
C ALA A 365 -16.40 27.29 -10.94
N MET A 366 -16.50 26.27 -10.07
CA MET A 366 -16.69 26.48 -8.64
C MET A 366 -15.45 27.11 -7.98
N SER A 367 -15.74 27.87 -6.92
CA SER A 367 -14.71 28.42 -6.02
C SER A 367 -13.91 27.31 -5.35
N THR A 368 -12.66 27.62 -5.08
CA THR A 368 -11.72 26.74 -4.36
C THR A 368 -11.51 27.26 -2.94
N GLY A 369 -10.95 26.42 -2.07
CA GLY A 369 -10.62 26.81 -0.70
C GLY A 369 -9.22 27.41 -0.56
N VAL A 370 -8.54 27.67 -1.67
CA VAL A 370 -7.18 28.19 -1.69
C VAL A 370 -7.16 29.57 -1.04
N GLN A 371 -6.30 29.70 -0.03
CA GLN A 371 -6.10 30.95 0.70
C GLN A 371 -4.70 31.48 0.35
N GLU A 372 -4.63 32.53 -0.46
CA GLU A 372 -3.36 33.11 -0.94
C GLU A 372 -2.34 33.39 0.18
N ARG A 373 -2.81 33.78 1.37
CA ARG A 373 -1.97 34.02 2.56
C ARG A 373 -1.32 32.76 3.16
N LEU A 374 -1.80 31.56 2.79
CA LEU A 374 -1.34 30.26 3.30
C LEU A 374 -0.62 29.43 2.23
N GLY A 375 -0.69 29.83 0.96
CA GLY A 375 -0.08 29.14 -0.17
C GLY A 375 -1.03 29.02 -1.35
N ASP A 376 -0.61 28.22 -2.33
CA ASP A 376 -1.34 27.95 -3.56
C ASP A 376 -2.27 26.73 -3.47
N THR A 377 -2.26 25.99 -2.35
CA THR A 377 -3.03 24.76 -2.15
C THR A 377 -3.88 24.82 -0.86
N GLU A 378 -4.95 24.02 -0.81
CA GLU A 378 -5.87 23.99 0.34
C GLU A 378 -5.31 23.25 1.56
N ALA A 379 -4.49 22.22 1.32
CA ALA A 379 -3.72 21.51 2.34
C ALA A 379 -2.21 21.78 2.16
N PRO A 380 -1.70 22.91 2.69
CA PRO A 380 -0.28 23.26 2.58
C PRO A 380 0.62 22.31 3.39
N PRO A 381 1.97 22.38 3.25
CA PRO A 381 2.88 21.43 3.88
C PRO A 381 2.65 21.17 5.38
N PRO A 382 2.39 22.18 6.25
CA PRO A 382 2.12 21.90 7.67
C PRO A 382 0.88 21.03 7.93
N ILE A 383 -0.15 21.12 7.07
CA ILE A 383 -1.34 20.26 7.15
C ILE A 383 -1.00 18.85 6.69
N MET A 384 -0.27 18.73 5.57
CA MET A 384 0.19 17.44 5.06
C MET A 384 1.12 16.71 6.04
N ASP A 385 2.01 17.44 6.71
CA ASP A 385 2.92 16.89 7.71
C ASP A 385 2.17 16.34 8.92
N LEU A 386 1.14 17.04 9.39
CA LEU A 386 0.29 16.57 10.50
C LEU A 386 -0.52 15.33 10.13
N ILE A 387 -1.13 15.29 8.94
CA ILE A 387 -1.89 14.13 8.45
C ILE A 387 -0.96 12.92 8.26
N THR A 388 0.22 13.15 7.69
CA THR A 388 1.25 12.13 7.47
C THR A 388 1.75 11.59 8.81
N PHE A 389 2.10 12.46 9.75
CA PHE A 389 2.60 12.07 11.06
C PHE A 389 1.57 11.26 11.86
N TYR A 390 0.30 11.67 11.83
CA TYR A 390 -0.79 10.91 12.44
C TYR A 390 -0.87 9.50 11.86
N SER A 391 -0.97 9.40 10.53
CA SER A 391 -1.10 8.13 9.81
C SER A 391 0.12 7.21 10.00
N GLN A 392 1.31 7.78 10.15
CA GLN A 392 2.56 7.06 10.44
C GLN A 392 2.61 6.48 11.87
N ASN A 393 1.85 7.04 12.81
CA ASN A 393 1.97 6.73 14.23
C ASN A 393 0.69 6.16 14.86
N LEU A 394 -0.23 5.62 14.05
CA LEU A 394 -1.32 4.78 14.53
C LEU A 394 -0.78 3.41 14.94
N ALA A 395 -0.90 3.10 16.23
CA ALA A 395 -0.33 1.91 16.82
C ALA A 395 -1.02 0.63 16.35
N VAL A 396 -0.22 -0.43 16.15
CA VAL A 396 -0.75 -1.78 16.06
C VAL A 396 -1.15 -2.26 17.47
N PRO A 397 -2.37 -2.77 17.69
CA PRO A 397 -2.75 -3.34 18.98
C PRO A 397 -1.93 -4.57 19.35
N ALA A 398 -1.81 -4.85 20.65
CA ALA A 398 -1.20 -6.08 21.11
C ALA A 398 -2.01 -7.30 20.66
N ARG A 399 -1.31 -8.36 20.25
CA ARG A 399 -1.93 -9.65 19.93
C ARG A 399 -2.56 -10.25 21.19
N ARG A 400 -3.63 -11.03 21.02
CA ARG A 400 -4.44 -11.58 22.12
C ARG A 400 -4.29 -13.09 22.20
N ASP A 401 -4.64 -13.67 23.36
CA ASP A 401 -4.80 -15.12 23.57
C ASP A 401 -3.66 -16.00 23.04
N LEU A 402 -2.42 -15.51 23.16
CA LEU A 402 -1.24 -16.07 22.51
C LEU A 402 -0.97 -17.53 22.90
N ASP A 403 -1.17 -17.84 24.17
CA ASP A 403 -0.90 -19.13 24.80
C ASP A 403 -2.13 -20.06 24.80
N ASP A 404 -3.26 -19.64 24.25
CA ASP A 404 -4.41 -20.53 24.06
C ASP A 404 -4.04 -21.66 23.08
N ALA A 405 -4.32 -22.90 23.48
CA ALA A 405 -3.96 -24.08 22.70
C ALA A 405 -4.60 -24.11 21.32
N ASN A 406 -5.82 -23.56 21.15
CA ASN A 406 -6.48 -23.48 19.85
C ASN A 406 -5.89 -22.37 18.98
N VAL A 407 -5.45 -21.25 19.57
CA VAL A 407 -4.75 -20.18 18.83
C VAL A 407 -3.39 -20.68 18.31
N LEU A 408 -2.66 -21.42 19.14
CA LEU A 408 -1.40 -22.07 18.74
C LEU A 408 -1.61 -23.14 17.66
N HIS A 409 -2.65 -23.97 17.82
CA HIS A 409 -3.04 -24.95 16.79
C HIS A 409 -3.45 -24.25 15.48
N GLY A 410 -4.25 -23.19 15.56
CA GLY A 410 -4.66 -22.39 14.42
C GLY A 410 -3.48 -21.74 13.69
N LYS A 411 -2.47 -21.26 14.44
CA LYS A 411 -1.21 -20.80 13.87
C LYS A 411 -0.51 -21.92 13.10
N LYS A 412 -0.47 -23.14 13.64
CA LYS A 412 0.09 -24.30 12.92
C LYS A 412 -0.68 -24.57 11.63
N VAL A 413 -2.01 -24.61 11.68
CA VAL A 413 -2.88 -24.81 10.51
C VAL A 413 -2.62 -23.73 9.44
N PHE A 414 -2.45 -22.47 9.84
CA PHE A 414 -2.11 -21.37 8.94
C PHE A 414 -0.81 -21.63 8.16
N TYR A 415 0.21 -22.18 8.84
CA TYR A 415 1.49 -22.53 8.21
C TYR A 415 1.38 -23.78 7.35
N ASP A 416 0.71 -24.83 7.84
CA ASP A 416 0.54 -26.10 7.13
C ASP A 416 -0.24 -25.93 5.81
N LEU A 417 -1.22 -25.02 5.78
CA LEU A 417 -1.99 -24.69 4.58
C LEU A 417 -1.22 -23.82 3.58
N GLY A 418 -0.04 -23.31 3.95
CA GLY A 418 0.77 -22.44 3.09
C GLY A 418 0.32 -20.98 3.06
N CYS A 419 -0.52 -20.53 4.01
CA CYS A 419 -0.96 -19.13 4.03
C CYS A 419 0.23 -18.15 4.15
N THR A 420 1.32 -18.59 4.79
CA THR A 420 2.56 -17.81 4.96
C THR A 420 3.33 -17.56 3.66
N SER A 421 2.99 -18.20 2.54
CA SER A 421 3.63 -17.93 1.25
C SER A 421 3.37 -16.50 0.76
N CYS A 422 2.21 -15.92 1.08
CA CYS A 422 1.91 -14.51 0.84
C CYS A 422 1.82 -13.71 2.14
N HIS A 423 1.22 -14.29 3.18
CA HIS A 423 1.08 -13.64 4.49
C HIS A 423 2.33 -13.82 5.35
N THR A 424 3.47 -13.31 4.86
CA THR A 424 4.78 -13.39 5.51
C THR A 424 4.73 -12.81 6.93
N PRO A 425 5.01 -13.59 7.99
CA PRO A 425 4.74 -13.17 9.36
C PRO A 425 5.52 -11.95 9.82
N LYS A 426 6.81 -11.82 9.46
CA LYS A 426 7.76 -10.97 10.20
C LYS A 426 8.67 -10.14 9.30
N PHE A 427 8.90 -8.90 9.72
CA PHE A 427 9.95 -8.03 9.18
C PHE A 427 10.74 -7.36 10.31
N VAL A 428 11.94 -6.88 9.99
CA VAL A 428 12.65 -5.89 10.82
C VAL A 428 12.80 -4.61 10.02
N THR A 429 12.18 -3.53 10.50
CA THR A 429 12.24 -2.23 9.81
C THR A 429 13.69 -1.73 9.67
N ARG A 430 13.90 -0.82 8.71
CA ARG A 430 15.20 -0.23 8.43
C ARG A 430 15.79 0.47 9.66
N ARG A 431 17.11 0.38 9.82
CA ARG A 431 17.84 0.96 10.95
C ARG A 431 17.96 2.48 10.84
N ASP A 432 17.99 2.99 9.62
CA ASP A 432 18.11 4.40 9.25
C ASP A 432 16.74 5.06 8.99
N ALA A 433 15.67 4.54 9.59
CA ALA A 433 14.34 5.16 9.49
C ALA A 433 14.37 6.60 10.02
N PRO A 434 13.72 7.58 9.34
CA PRO A 434 13.73 8.98 9.76
C PRO A 434 13.19 9.20 11.18
N ASN A 435 12.11 8.49 11.53
CA ASN A 435 11.57 8.49 12.90
C ASN A 435 12.14 7.30 13.69
N LYS A 436 12.81 7.59 14.82
CA LYS A 436 13.39 6.59 15.72
C LYS A 436 12.35 5.63 16.32
N ALA A 437 11.09 6.06 16.48
CA ALA A 437 10.01 5.21 16.97
C ALA A 437 9.73 4.02 16.02
N GLN A 438 10.04 4.16 14.73
CA GLN A 438 9.82 3.13 13.71
C GLN A 438 11.13 2.42 13.31
N ALA A 439 12.29 2.89 13.78
CA ALA A 439 13.58 2.34 13.41
C ALA A 439 13.86 0.98 14.08
N PHE A 440 14.36 0.02 13.30
CA PHE A 440 14.86 -1.27 13.77
C PHE A 440 13.90 -2.05 14.68
N GLN A 441 12.61 -2.07 14.31
CA GLN A 441 11.54 -2.76 15.02
C GLN A 441 11.30 -4.14 14.42
N LEU A 442 11.25 -5.18 15.26
CA LEU A 442 10.67 -6.47 14.87
C LEU A 442 9.15 -6.33 14.86
N ILE A 443 8.54 -6.53 13.70
CA ILE A 443 7.11 -6.34 13.47
C ILE A 443 6.47 -7.60 12.87
N TRP A 444 5.16 -7.75 13.04
CA TRP A 444 4.41 -8.94 12.66
C TRP A 444 3.20 -8.64 11.74
N PRO A 445 3.42 -8.14 10.51
CA PRO A 445 2.33 -7.74 9.62
C PRO A 445 1.54 -8.89 9.03
N TYR A 446 2.12 -10.09 8.90
CA TYR A 446 1.53 -11.19 8.12
C TYR A 446 1.16 -10.75 6.69
N SER A 447 2.14 -10.21 5.98
CA SER A 447 2.02 -9.72 4.60
C SER A 447 3.42 -9.54 4.03
N ASP A 448 3.66 -10.04 2.82
CA ASP A 448 4.86 -9.77 2.02
C ASP A 448 4.79 -8.44 1.25
N PHE A 449 3.62 -7.80 1.22
CA PHE A 449 3.32 -6.57 0.48
C PHE A 449 3.51 -6.69 -1.05
N LEU A 450 3.53 -7.92 -1.58
CA LEU A 450 3.61 -8.20 -3.01
C LEU A 450 2.21 -8.27 -3.64
N LEU A 451 2.19 -8.18 -4.96
CA LEU A 451 1.01 -8.41 -5.80
C LEU A 451 0.89 -9.90 -6.12
N HIS A 452 -0.29 -10.47 -5.91
CA HIS A 452 -0.61 -11.85 -6.22
C HIS A 452 -1.89 -11.97 -7.04
N ASP A 453 -1.94 -12.88 -7.99
CA ASP A 453 -3.17 -13.23 -8.71
C ASP A 453 -4.15 -13.95 -7.77
N MET A 454 -5.27 -13.29 -7.46
CA MET A 454 -6.31 -13.82 -6.57
C MET A 454 -7.47 -14.50 -7.32
N GLY A 455 -7.32 -14.72 -8.63
CA GLY A 455 -8.24 -15.40 -9.51
C GLY A 455 -9.45 -14.56 -9.94
N ASP A 456 -10.22 -15.12 -10.89
CA ASP A 456 -11.38 -14.45 -11.50
C ASP A 456 -12.48 -14.08 -10.50
N GLY A 457 -12.55 -14.80 -9.38
CA GLY A 457 -13.50 -14.51 -8.30
C GLY A 457 -13.28 -13.12 -7.70
N LEU A 458 -12.03 -12.65 -7.61
CA LEU A 458 -11.66 -11.35 -7.05
C LEU A 458 -11.14 -10.37 -8.11
N ALA A 459 -11.30 -10.67 -9.39
CA ALA A 459 -10.91 -9.76 -10.45
C ALA A 459 -11.81 -8.51 -10.48
N ASP A 460 -11.21 -7.33 -10.63
CA ASP A 460 -11.92 -6.06 -10.86
C ASP A 460 -11.79 -5.55 -12.30
N GLY A 461 -11.07 -6.28 -13.15
CA GLY A 461 -10.83 -5.93 -14.56
C GLY A 461 -9.98 -4.68 -14.76
N GLN A 462 -9.46 -4.07 -13.70
CA GLN A 462 -8.81 -2.76 -13.76
C GLN A 462 -7.29 -2.88 -13.57
N GLN A 463 -6.52 -2.60 -14.62
CA GLN A 463 -5.08 -2.46 -14.53
C GLN A 463 -4.70 -1.23 -13.68
N VAL A 464 -3.72 -1.38 -12.78
CA VAL A 464 -3.15 -0.29 -11.99
C VAL A 464 -1.62 -0.44 -11.95
N GLY A 465 -0.93 0.31 -12.79
CA GLY A 465 0.51 0.18 -12.99
C GLY A 465 0.85 -1.22 -13.46
N VAL A 466 1.75 -1.89 -12.75
CA VAL A 466 2.14 -3.28 -13.06
C VAL A 466 1.12 -4.33 -12.62
N ALA A 467 0.11 -3.96 -11.82
CA ALA A 467 -0.93 -4.87 -11.36
C ALA A 467 -2.03 -5.04 -12.42
N THR A 468 -2.34 -6.28 -12.77
CA THR A 468 -3.49 -6.63 -13.61
C THR A 468 -4.81 -6.49 -12.84
N GLY A 469 -5.94 -6.70 -13.52
CA GLY A 469 -7.27 -6.75 -12.90
C GLY A 469 -7.44 -7.88 -11.86
N ARG A 470 -6.56 -8.88 -11.84
CA ARG A 470 -6.62 -10.04 -10.93
C ARG A 470 -5.64 -9.94 -9.76
N GLU A 471 -4.69 -9.02 -9.84
CA GLU A 471 -3.61 -8.91 -8.87
C GLU A 471 -3.94 -7.93 -7.76
N TRP A 472 -3.67 -8.36 -6.53
CA TRP A 472 -3.93 -7.61 -5.31
C TRP A 472 -2.71 -7.62 -4.42
N ARG A 473 -2.44 -6.49 -3.77
CA ARG A 473 -1.38 -6.43 -2.76
C ARG A 473 -1.83 -7.17 -1.51
N THR A 474 -1.01 -8.07 -0.97
CA THR A 474 -1.30 -8.75 0.30
C THR A 474 -1.49 -7.72 1.43
N PRO A 475 -2.67 -7.56 2.04
CA PRO A 475 -2.86 -6.62 3.15
C PRO A 475 -2.28 -7.22 4.46
N PRO A 476 -1.76 -6.39 5.39
CA PRO A 476 -1.35 -6.88 6.71
C PRO A 476 -2.55 -7.40 7.49
N LEU A 477 -2.37 -8.50 8.24
CA LEU A 477 -3.40 -9.15 9.05
C LEU A 477 -3.37 -8.73 10.53
N TRP A 478 -2.39 -7.93 10.97
CA TRP A 478 -2.40 -7.42 12.34
C TRP A 478 -3.71 -6.66 12.66
N GLY A 479 -4.24 -6.84 13.86
CA GLY A 479 -5.52 -6.25 14.25
C GLY A 479 -6.75 -6.77 13.50
N ILE A 480 -6.65 -7.72 12.55
CA ILE A 480 -7.80 -8.16 11.75
C ILE A 480 -8.96 -8.67 12.63
N GLY A 481 -8.66 -9.32 13.75
CA GLY A 481 -9.65 -9.79 14.72
C GLY A 481 -10.41 -8.69 15.46
N LEU A 482 -9.95 -7.44 15.38
CA LEU A 482 -10.60 -6.28 16.01
C LEU A 482 -11.51 -5.50 15.06
N THR A 483 -11.63 -5.90 13.79
CA THR A 483 -12.44 -5.20 12.78
C THR A 483 -13.88 -4.97 13.26
N GLY A 484 -14.52 -6.00 13.81
CA GLY A 484 -15.88 -5.92 14.37
C GLY A 484 -16.01 -4.98 15.58
N ILE A 485 -14.97 -4.88 16.39
CA ILE A 485 -14.97 -4.04 17.61
C ILE A 485 -14.77 -2.56 17.25
N VAL A 486 -13.88 -2.26 16.30
CA VAL A 486 -13.50 -0.89 15.91
C VAL A 486 -14.52 -0.27 14.96
N GLY A 487 -14.88 -0.99 13.90
CA GLY A 487 -15.73 -0.47 12.82
C GLY A 487 -17.22 -0.77 12.99
N GLY A 488 -17.61 -1.57 13.99
CA GLY A 488 -18.99 -2.05 14.15
C GLY A 488 -19.48 -2.95 13.00
N ASN A 489 -18.57 -3.41 12.13
CA ASN A 489 -18.85 -4.20 10.95
C ASN A 489 -17.77 -5.28 10.75
N ALA A 490 -18.05 -6.30 9.94
CA ALA A 490 -17.14 -7.42 9.69
C ALA A 490 -16.98 -7.69 8.18
N PHE A 491 -16.66 -6.65 7.41
CA PHE A 491 -16.45 -6.78 5.97
C PHE A 491 -14.97 -6.90 5.61
N PHE A 492 -14.65 -7.81 4.69
CA PHE A 492 -13.28 -8.11 4.26
C PHE A 492 -13.14 -8.11 2.74
N LEU A 493 -11.89 -8.17 2.28
CA LEU A 493 -11.47 -8.04 0.89
C LEU A 493 -11.63 -6.60 0.37
N HIS A 494 -11.29 -6.38 -0.90
CA HIS A 494 -11.17 -5.03 -1.48
C HIS A 494 -12.49 -4.28 -1.60
N ASP A 495 -13.59 -5.01 -1.67
CA ASP A 495 -14.93 -4.49 -1.90
C ASP A 495 -15.92 -4.83 -0.77
N GLY A 496 -15.41 -5.43 0.30
CA GLY A 496 -16.20 -5.79 1.47
C GLY A 496 -17.21 -6.92 1.22
N ARG A 497 -17.07 -7.74 0.17
CA ARG A 497 -18.04 -8.80 -0.13
C ARG A 497 -18.12 -9.90 0.94
N ALA A 498 -17.02 -10.14 1.66
CA ALA A 498 -16.93 -11.20 2.66
C ALA A 498 -17.39 -10.68 4.02
N ARG A 499 -18.39 -11.33 4.62
CA ARG A 499 -19.02 -10.92 5.89
C ARG A 499 -18.33 -11.46 7.15
N ASN A 500 -17.31 -12.30 6.96
CA ASN A 500 -16.50 -12.90 8.02
C ASN A 500 -15.21 -13.47 7.42
N LEU A 501 -14.30 -13.91 8.28
CA LEU A 501 -13.00 -14.47 7.88
C LEU A 501 -13.13 -15.78 7.10
N THR A 502 -14.13 -16.62 7.40
CA THR A 502 -14.40 -17.85 6.64
C THR A 502 -14.75 -17.53 5.19
N GLU A 503 -15.68 -16.59 4.97
CA GLU A 503 -16.03 -16.13 3.62
C GLU A 503 -14.80 -15.52 2.92
N ALA A 504 -13.99 -14.73 3.63
CA ALA A 504 -12.79 -14.12 3.08
C ALA A 504 -11.80 -15.18 2.59
N ILE A 505 -11.53 -16.22 3.39
CA ILE A 505 -10.67 -17.35 3.01
C ILE A 505 -11.26 -18.05 1.77
N LEU A 506 -12.56 -18.35 1.76
CA LEU A 506 -13.21 -19.07 0.66
C LEU A 506 -13.25 -18.30 -0.66
N TRP A 507 -13.10 -16.97 -0.63
CA TRP A 507 -12.93 -16.13 -1.82
C TRP A 507 -11.54 -16.20 -2.45
N HIS A 508 -10.53 -16.73 -1.76
CA HIS A 508 -9.18 -16.83 -2.30
C HIS A 508 -9.14 -17.77 -3.52
N GLY A 509 -8.81 -17.24 -4.68
CA GLY A 509 -8.58 -17.98 -5.92
C GLY A 509 -7.13 -17.85 -6.38
N GLY A 510 -6.88 -18.07 -7.67
CA GLY A 510 -5.56 -17.90 -8.29
C GLY A 510 -4.47 -18.65 -7.54
N GLU A 511 -3.41 -17.94 -7.19
CA GLU A 511 -2.25 -18.43 -6.43
C GLU A 511 -2.66 -19.03 -5.07
N ALA A 512 -3.66 -18.44 -4.40
CA ALA A 512 -4.13 -18.88 -3.09
C ALA A 512 -5.15 -20.03 -3.13
N LYS A 513 -5.50 -20.56 -4.32
CA LYS A 513 -6.52 -21.60 -4.49
C LYS A 513 -6.19 -22.87 -3.69
N LYS A 514 -4.92 -23.28 -3.64
CA LYS A 514 -4.48 -24.48 -2.91
C LYS A 514 -4.74 -24.35 -1.41
N ALA A 515 -4.39 -23.20 -0.83
CA ALA A 515 -4.63 -22.92 0.59
C ALA A 515 -6.14 -22.85 0.90
N ARG A 516 -6.94 -22.22 0.03
CA ARG A 516 -8.40 -22.20 0.14
C ARG A 516 -8.99 -23.60 0.15
N ASP A 517 -8.62 -24.44 -0.82
CA ASP A 517 -9.13 -25.80 -0.93
C ASP A 517 -8.71 -26.65 0.26
N GLY A 518 -7.47 -26.47 0.74
CA GLY A 518 -7.01 -27.09 1.98
C GLY A 518 -7.84 -26.67 3.19
N PHE A 519 -8.20 -25.40 3.32
CA PHE A 519 -9.13 -24.93 4.37
C PHE A 519 -10.51 -25.58 4.24
N ALA A 520 -11.10 -25.62 3.04
CA ALA A 520 -12.42 -26.24 2.84
C ALA A 520 -12.42 -27.75 3.14
N ALA A 521 -11.31 -28.42 2.87
CA ALA A 521 -11.08 -29.84 3.14
C ALA A 521 -10.74 -30.17 4.60
N ALA A 522 -10.19 -29.21 5.37
CA ALA A 522 -9.74 -29.41 6.73
C ALA A 522 -10.89 -29.81 7.69
N ALA A 523 -10.56 -30.45 8.81
CA ALA A 523 -11.55 -30.79 9.83
C ALA A 523 -12.18 -29.52 10.44
N ALA A 524 -13.42 -29.62 10.92
CA ALA A 524 -14.12 -28.48 11.52
C ALA A 524 -13.34 -27.81 12.67
N ALA A 525 -12.66 -28.62 13.49
CA ALA A 525 -11.81 -28.14 14.57
C ALA A 525 -10.60 -27.35 14.06
N ASP A 526 -9.96 -27.78 12.98
CA ASP A 526 -8.81 -27.09 12.39
C ASP A 526 -9.23 -25.75 11.76
N ARG A 527 -10.37 -25.74 11.06
CA ARG A 527 -10.93 -24.50 10.52
C ARG A 527 -11.27 -23.51 11.63
N ALA A 528 -11.94 -23.97 12.70
CA ALA A 528 -12.26 -23.13 13.85
C ALA A 528 -11.00 -22.60 14.56
N ALA A 529 -9.97 -23.44 14.70
CA ALA A 529 -8.69 -23.03 15.27
C ALA A 529 -8.00 -21.97 14.41
N LEU A 530 -7.98 -22.14 13.08
CA LEU A 530 -7.45 -21.14 12.15
C LEU A 530 -8.16 -19.79 12.30
N ILE A 531 -9.50 -19.80 12.35
CA ILE A 531 -10.27 -18.57 12.56
C ILE A 531 -9.91 -17.92 13.91
N LYS A 532 -9.82 -18.70 15.01
CA LYS A 532 -9.37 -18.18 16.30
C LYS A 532 -7.97 -17.57 16.26
N PHE A 533 -7.05 -18.18 15.51
CA PHE A 533 -5.71 -17.62 15.30
C PHE A 533 -5.80 -16.25 14.62
N LEU A 534 -6.58 -16.11 13.54
CA LEU A 534 -6.78 -14.83 12.86
C LEU A 534 -7.47 -13.80 13.75
N GLU A 535 -8.46 -14.21 14.54
CA GLU A 535 -9.13 -13.36 15.53
C GLU A 535 -8.20 -12.91 16.67
N SER A 536 -7.13 -13.67 16.93
CA SER A 536 -6.10 -13.30 17.90
C SER A 536 -5.21 -12.15 17.42
N LEU A 537 -5.04 -11.99 16.10
CA LEU A 537 -4.18 -10.98 15.45
C LEU A 537 -4.73 -9.57 15.61
#